data_AF-A0A8R7V3G0-F1
#
_entry.id   AF-A0A8R7V3G0-F1
#
_cell.length_a   1.000
_cell.length_b   1.000
_cell.length_c   1.000
_cell.angle_alpha   90.00
_cell.angle_beta   90.00
_cell.angle_gamma   90.00
#
_symmetry.space_group_name_H-M   'P 1'
#
loop_
_entity.id
_entity.type
_entity.pdbx_description
1 polymer ?
#
loop_
_entity_poly.entity_id
_entity_poly.type
_entity_poly.pdbx_seq_one_letter_code
_entity_poly.pdbx_strand_id
1 'polypeptide(L)'
;MLFTHCTPGFMPIHAVPARTLQICSIKVTDVKLFKWPLQVYGVVAARDAVDEHRNPIFLRSRDDCQILNEADPFLYLTGPVRAIVFEKPVHIEIQLKVKGTTASQDRALLSYIFYYDGDYYEAISSTIIIEKHSCTLELGAQQLKRSVQATIFGVHVADYKSNPFEHGVRVVCSSLSQQHDADESPSMEVVLLESKLGRKHAVKRGYLNLSRQVVSVNLSGKLKVLIQAYTPSGEIMTQGHVFVMPKTSNTSQHACDLDGFKVEFTVAWSFLVQDEEHISMNGRADPLAPRPVNPSLFLKETTAKPTKVVHKWQPPDHPFIKVNVDASFHEETQQGGTGLGIRNHEGTLLRAQAIWYDAGLTAMAMEAYAIRDGVQLARNIGMRKVIVETNAQTVVNMWNARCFDRSEIA
;
A
#
# COMPACT_ATOMS: atom_id res chain seq x y z
N MET A 1 -2.52 1.79 -2.13
CA MET A 1 -1.10 1.41 -1.99
C MET A 1 -0.46 1.61 -3.34
N LEU A 2 0.57 2.46 -3.44
CA LEU A 2 1.32 2.66 -4.67
C LEU A 2 2.34 1.53 -4.71
N PHE A 3 1.98 0.45 -5.40
CA PHE A 3 2.93 -0.60 -5.73
C PHE A 3 3.90 -0.05 -6.76
N THR A 4 5.19 0.02 -6.45
CA THR A 4 6.19 -0.10 -7.51
C THR A 4 6.17 -1.57 -7.91
N HIS A 5 5.37 -1.88 -8.93
CA HIS A 5 5.20 -3.22 -9.51
C HIS A 5 6.53 -3.70 -10.12
N CYS A 6 7.49 -4.11 -9.28
CA CYS A 6 8.59 -4.93 -9.74
C CYS A 6 8.01 -6.35 -9.94
N THR A 7 7.54 -6.62 -11.16
CA THR A 7 7.06 -7.96 -11.53
C THR A 7 8.22 -8.95 -11.35
N PRO A 8 7.99 -10.14 -10.77
CA PRO A 8 9.00 -11.18 -10.73
C PRO A 8 9.68 -11.40 -12.08
N GLY A 9 11.00 -11.19 -12.13
CA GLY A 9 11.81 -11.36 -13.35
C GLY A 9 11.90 -10.15 -14.30
N PHE A 10 11.25 -9.01 -14.00
CA PHE A 10 11.38 -7.78 -14.79
C PHE A 10 11.68 -6.59 -13.87
N MET A 11 12.96 -6.20 -13.79
CA MET A 11 13.35 -4.95 -13.14
C MET A 11 13.16 -3.80 -14.14
N PRO A 12 12.43 -2.72 -13.78
CA PRO A 12 12.42 -1.51 -14.59
C PRO A 12 13.86 -1.03 -14.78
N ILE A 13 14.24 -0.68 -16.01
CA ILE A 13 15.61 -0.27 -16.38
C ILE A 13 16.12 0.91 -15.52
N HIS A 14 15.20 1.67 -14.91
CA HIS A 14 15.47 2.86 -14.09
C HIS A 14 15.11 2.70 -12.60
N ALA A 15 14.71 1.50 -12.15
CA ALA A 15 14.50 1.27 -10.74
C ALA A 15 15.85 1.11 -10.05
N VAL A 16 16.13 1.95 -9.07
CA VAL A 16 17.44 2.02 -8.42
C VAL A 16 17.30 1.93 -6.91
N PRO A 17 18.34 1.43 -6.21
CA PRO A 17 18.46 1.71 -4.79
C PRO A 17 18.69 3.22 -4.62
N ALA A 18 17.75 3.89 -3.94
CA ALA A 18 17.76 5.33 -3.75
C ALA A 18 17.86 5.69 -2.26
N ARG A 19 18.11 6.97 -2.00
CA ARG A 19 17.98 7.53 -0.66
C ARG A 19 16.51 7.57 -0.27
N THR A 20 16.18 7.19 0.96
CA THR A 20 14.81 7.33 1.48
C THR A 20 14.78 7.96 2.86
N LEU A 21 13.70 8.69 3.11
CA LEU A 21 13.29 9.16 4.43
C LEU A 21 12.27 8.19 5.02
N GLN A 22 12.54 7.65 6.20
CA GLN A 22 11.59 6.82 6.92
C GLN A 22 11.12 7.53 8.19
N ILE A 23 9.87 7.99 8.19
CA ILE A 23 9.21 8.46 9.41
C ILE A 23 8.78 7.23 10.22
N CYS A 24 9.38 7.05 11.39
CA CYS A 24 9.22 5.88 12.26
C CYS A 24 8.15 6.12 13.33
N SER A 25 8.12 7.33 13.89
CA SER A 25 7.19 7.72 14.95
C SER A 25 6.77 9.19 14.81
N ILE A 26 5.58 9.50 15.32
CA ILE A 26 5.11 10.88 15.51
C ILE A 26 4.48 10.96 16.88
N LYS A 27 5.03 11.80 17.75
CA LYS A 27 4.61 11.97 19.14
C LYS A 27 4.11 13.40 19.36
N VAL A 28 3.02 13.54 20.11
CA VAL A 28 2.42 14.83 20.49
C VAL A 28 2.76 15.15 21.94
N THR A 29 3.51 16.22 22.17
CA THR A 29 3.93 16.65 23.51
C THR A 29 3.52 18.10 23.78
N ASP A 30 3.74 18.57 25.02
CA ASP A 30 3.52 19.96 25.44
C ASP A 30 2.17 20.56 25.01
N VAL A 31 1.10 19.82 25.21
CA VAL A 31 -0.26 20.25 24.82
C VAL A 31 -0.74 21.36 25.75
N LYS A 32 -0.85 22.60 25.22
CA LYS A 32 -1.16 23.81 25.99
C LYS A 32 -2.63 24.23 25.94
N LEU A 33 -3.28 24.02 24.78
CA LEU A 33 -4.63 24.57 24.50
C LEU A 33 -5.77 23.53 24.57
N PHE A 34 -5.43 22.30 24.96
CA PHE A 34 -6.33 21.18 25.02
C PHE A 34 -6.09 20.38 26.31
N LYS A 35 -7.10 19.60 26.71
CA LYS A 35 -6.99 18.67 27.83
C LYS A 35 -6.99 17.25 27.28
N TRP A 36 -6.11 16.41 27.81
CA TRP A 36 -6.15 14.97 27.55
C TRP A 36 -7.46 14.36 28.07
N PRO A 37 -8.00 13.31 27.41
CA PRO A 37 -7.54 12.71 26.16
C PRO A 37 -7.93 13.52 24.91
N LEU A 38 -7.13 13.44 23.86
CA LEU A 38 -7.39 14.14 22.59
C LEU A 38 -7.98 13.19 21.54
N GLN A 39 -9.11 13.56 20.95
CA GLN A 39 -9.65 12.89 19.76
C GLN A 39 -9.07 13.53 18.50
N VAL A 40 -7.95 12.99 18.00
CA VAL A 40 -7.17 13.57 16.90
C VAL A 40 -7.51 12.93 15.57
N TYR A 41 -7.71 13.76 14.54
CA TYR A 41 -7.87 13.31 13.16
C TYR A 41 -7.19 14.28 12.18
N GLY A 42 -7.07 13.88 10.92
CA GLY A 42 -6.43 14.67 9.87
C GLY A 42 -5.35 13.90 9.12
N VAL A 43 -4.36 14.62 8.60
CA VAL A 43 -3.30 14.06 7.76
C VAL A 43 -1.91 14.53 8.19
N VAL A 44 -0.97 13.59 8.17
CA VAL A 44 0.47 13.87 8.03
C VAL A 44 0.93 13.16 6.77
N ALA A 45 1.48 13.89 5.81
CA ALA A 45 1.90 13.34 4.53
C ALA A 45 3.28 13.85 4.13
N ALA A 46 4.06 12.98 3.50
CA ALA A 46 5.24 13.38 2.76
C ALA A 46 4.88 13.64 1.29
N ARG A 47 5.54 14.60 0.67
CA ARG A 47 5.53 14.82 -0.79
C ARG A 47 6.98 14.88 -1.23
N ASP A 48 7.42 13.78 -1.83
CA ASP A 48 8.76 13.71 -2.39
C ASP A 48 8.75 14.12 -3.87
N ALA A 49 9.93 14.26 -4.44
CA ALA A 49 10.11 14.71 -5.81
C ALA A 49 9.76 13.66 -6.88
N VAL A 50 9.24 12.48 -6.48
CA VAL A 50 8.85 11.46 -7.45
C VAL A 50 7.56 11.87 -8.16
N ASP A 51 6.58 12.40 -7.42
CA ASP A 51 5.28 12.79 -7.98
C ASP A 51 4.67 14.01 -7.29
N GLU A 52 5.31 14.56 -6.24
CA GLU A 52 4.82 15.67 -5.40
C GLU A 52 3.41 15.48 -4.79
N HIS A 53 2.83 14.29 -4.96
CA HIS A 53 1.54 13.94 -4.43
C HIS A 53 1.66 13.58 -2.94
N ARG A 54 0.52 13.66 -2.23
CA ARG A 54 0.48 13.22 -0.83
C ARG A 54 0.77 11.72 -0.77
N ASN A 55 1.83 11.38 -0.05
CA ASN A 55 2.11 10.05 0.46
C ASN A 55 1.77 10.04 1.97
N PRO A 56 0.53 9.68 2.36
CA PRO A 56 0.07 9.83 3.73
C PRO A 56 0.81 8.86 4.67
N ILE A 57 1.31 9.40 5.78
CA ILE A 57 1.97 8.67 6.86
C ILE A 57 0.97 8.39 7.99
N PHE A 58 0.15 9.40 8.30
CA PHE A 58 -1.02 9.31 9.17
C PHE A 58 -2.21 9.89 8.40
N LEU A 59 -3.32 9.16 8.38
CA LEU A 59 -4.57 9.62 7.77
C LEU A 59 -5.75 9.05 8.54
N ARG A 60 -6.56 9.93 9.14
CA ARG A 60 -7.78 9.59 9.86
C ARG A 60 -8.87 10.59 9.53
N SER A 61 -10.08 10.10 9.28
CA SER A 61 -11.26 10.96 9.13
C SER A 61 -11.77 11.42 10.50
N ARG A 62 -12.68 12.39 10.50
CA ARG A 62 -13.34 12.85 11.74
C ARG A 62 -14.10 11.74 12.46
N ASP A 63 -14.67 10.80 11.71
CA ASP A 63 -15.47 9.70 12.26
C ASP A 63 -14.60 8.55 12.77
N ASP A 64 -13.38 8.42 12.26
CA ASP A 64 -12.35 7.47 12.69
C ASP A 64 -11.18 8.18 13.41
N CYS A 65 -11.49 9.10 14.34
CA CYS A 65 -10.44 9.80 15.09
C CYS A 65 -9.66 8.85 16.03
N GLN A 66 -8.36 9.07 16.17
CA GLN A 66 -7.54 8.38 17.16
C GLN A 66 -7.64 9.10 18.50
N ILE A 67 -7.84 8.35 19.58
CA ILE A 67 -7.74 8.87 20.95
C ILE A 67 -6.27 8.80 21.37
N LEU A 68 -5.70 9.96 21.70
CA LEU A 68 -4.37 10.08 22.28
C LEU A 68 -4.49 10.37 23.78
N ASN A 69 -3.59 9.78 24.57
CA ASN A 69 -3.51 9.97 26.01
C ASN A 69 -2.10 10.45 26.38
N GLU A 70 -1.95 11.04 27.57
CA GLU A 70 -0.64 11.47 28.05
C GLU A 70 0.34 10.30 28.22
N ALA A 71 -0.15 9.13 28.62
CA ALA A 71 0.65 7.89 28.73
C ALA A 71 0.98 7.23 27.38
N ASP A 72 0.23 7.55 26.32
CA ASP A 72 0.50 7.06 24.95
C ASP A 72 0.19 8.17 23.92
N PRO A 73 1.13 9.14 23.78
CA PRO A 73 0.91 10.32 22.96
C PRO A 73 1.32 10.13 21.49
N PHE A 74 1.39 8.88 21.00
CA PHE A 74 1.86 8.58 19.64
C PHE A 74 0.71 8.45 18.63
N LEU A 75 0.89 9.04 17.45
CA LEU A 75 0.00 8.77 16.31
C LEU A 75 0.27 7.36 15.78
N TYR A 76 -0.78 6.54 15.61
CA TYR A 76 -0.65 5.22 14.98
C TYR A 76 -0.61 5.40 13.47
N LEU A 77 0.60 5.33 12.94
CA LEU A 77 0.89 5.55 11.53
C LEU A 77 0.28 4.43 10.67
N THR A 78 -0.32 4.82 9.55
CA THR A 78 -0.97 3.90 8.60
C THR A 78 -0.22 3.79 7.28
N GLY A 79 0.73 4.69 7.06
CA GLY A 79 1.58 4.69 5.88
C GLY A 79 3.08 4.76 6.20
N PRO A 80 3.92 5.02 5.19
CA PRO A 80 3.54 5.57 3.91
C PRO A 80 2.92 4.54 2.95
N VAL A 81 2.36 5.03 1.84
CA VAL A 81 1.72 4.24 0.77
C VAL A 81 2.76 3.63 -0.18
N ARG A 82 3.93 4.25 -0.27
CA ARG A 82 5.19 3.80 -0.88
C ARG A 82 6.37 4.39 -0.10
N ALA A 83 7.58 3.86 -0.25
CA ALA A 83 8.77 4.45 0.35
C ALA A 83 8.93 5.92 -0.10
N ILE A 84 9.33 6.79 0.83
CA ILE A 84 9.49 8.22 0.59
C ILE A 84 10.91 8.43 0.07
N VAL A 85 11.03 8.82 -1.21
CA VAL A 85 12.33 9.02 -1.85
C VAL A 85 12.91 10.36 -1.40
N PHE A 86 14.20 10.38 -1.08
CA PHE A 86 14.90 11.52 -0.52
C PHE A 86 16.16 11.85 -1.33
N GLU A 87 15.98 12.05 -2.63
CA GLU A 87 17.02 12.59 -3.53
C GLU A 87 16.98 14.13 -3.62
N LYS A 88 15.85 14.72 -3.22
CA LYS A 88 15.59 16.15 -3.09
C LYS A 88 14.87 16.40 -1.76
N PRO A 89 14.82 17.66 -1.28
CA PRO A 89 14.07 17.99 -0.08
C PRO A 89 12.62 17.47 -0.15
N VAL A 90 12.16 16.83 0.93
CA VAL A 90 10.79 16.28 1.01
C VAL A 90 9.91 17.28 1.73
N HIS A 91 8.77 17.62 1.16
CA HIS A 91 7.78 18.42 1.88
C HIS A 91 7.02 17.53 2.86
N ILE A 92 6.97 17.94 4.12
CA ILE A 92 6.14 17.30 5.14
C ILE A 92 4.96 18.22 5.42
N GLU A 93 3.77 17.76 5.07
CA GLU A 93 2.50 18.44 5.28
C GLU A 93 1.80 17.86 6.50
N ILE A 94 1.45 18.71 7.46
CA ILE A 94 0.76 18.34 8.70
C ILE A 94 -0.52 19.17 8.82
N GLN A 95 -1.65 18.49 8.90
CA GLN A 95 -2.96 19.09 9.15
C GLN A 95 -3.73 18.19 10.12
N LEU A 96 -3.56 18.45 11.42
CA LEU A 96 -4.17 17.72 12.52
C LEU A 96 -5.18 18.59 13.26
N LYS A 97 -6.31 17.98 13.64
CA LYS A 97 -7.40 18.62 14.36
C LYS A 97 -7.80 17.79 15.58
N VAL A 98 -8.27 18.47 16.62
CA VAL A 98 -8.96 17.88 17.76
C VAL A 98 -10.47 17.99 17.53
N LYS A 99 -11.16 16.85 17.58
CA LYS A 99 -12.61 16.72 17.39
C LYS A 99 -13.39 17.39 18.53
N GLY A 100 -14.28 18.30 18.17
CA GLY A 100 -15.31 18.87 19.05
C GLY A 100 -16.60 18.06 19.00
N THR A 101 -17.64 18.49 19.73
CA THR A 101 -18.93 17.79 19.70
C THR A 101 -19.56 17.83 18.30
N THR A 102 -19.38 18.95 17.59
CA THR A 102 -19.81 19.17 16.21
C THR A 102 -18.63 19.60 15.34
N ALA A 103 -18.75 19.48 14.01
CA ALA A 103 -17.66 19.79 13.09
C ALA A 103 -17.21 21.27 13.16
N SER A 104 -18.13 22.19 13.49
CA SER A 104 -17.81 23.61 13.67
C SER A 104 -17.03 23.91 14.94
N GLN A 105 -17.02 22.98 15.91
CA GLN A 105 -16.24 23.09 17.15
C GLN A 105 -14.88 22.40 17.05
N ASP A 106 -14.55 21.77 15.92
CA ASP A 106 -13.25 21.16 15.72
C ASP A 106 -12.17 22.25 15.68
N ARG A 107 -11.08 22.02 16.43
CA ARG A 107 -9.99 22.99 16.56
C ARG A 107 -8.72 22.41 15.95
N ALA A 108 -7.94 23.23 15.28
CA ALA A 108 -6.63 22.80 14.77
C ALA A 108 -5.71 22.45 15.94
N LEU A 109 -5.14 21.24 15.92
CA LEU A 109 -4.04 20.86 16.80
C LEU A 109 -2.73 21.42 16.21
N LEU A 110 -2.51 21.15 14.92
CA LEU A 110 -1.36 21.64 14.17
C LEU A 110 -1.68 21.74 12.69
N SER A 111 -1.36 22.87 12.06
CA SER A 111 -1.39 23.05 10.60
C SER A 111 -0.07 23.67 10.17
N TYR A 112 0.81 22.88 9.55
CA TYR A 112 2.17 23.29 9.24
C TYR A 112 2.72 22.51 8.05
N ILE A 113 3.55 23.17 7.24
CA ILE A 113 4.30 22.56 6.14
C ILE A 113 5.76 22.99 6.30
N PHE A 114 6.68 22.04 6.14
CA PHE A 114 8.11 22.33 6.11
C PHE A 114 8.83 21.39 5.14
N TYR A 115 10.06 21.74 4.81
CA TYR A 115 10.94 20.97 3.95
C TYR A 115 11.93 20.22 4.82
N TYR A 116 12.00 18.91 4.63
CA TYR A 116 13.06 18.09 5.18
C TYR A 116 14.21 18.01 4.18
N ASP A 117 15.33 18.63 4.50
CA ASP A 117 16.54 18.66 3.66
C ASP A 117 17.66 17.73 4.18
N GLY A 118 17.42 17.06 5.32
CA GLY A 118 18.28 16.00 5.87
C GLY A 118 19.78 16.33 5.94
N ASP A 119 20.61 15.30 5.91
CA ASP A 119 22.07 15.44 5.79
C ASP A 119 22.51 14.61 4.59
N TYR A 120 23.14 15.26 3.61
CA TYR A 120 23.53 14.58 2.38
C TYR A 120 24.72 13.63 2.59
N TYR A 121 25.53 13.83 3.62
CA TYR A 121 26.79 13.12 3.84
C TYR A 121 26.65 11.94 4.79
N GLU A 122 25.75 11.96 5.76
CA GLU A 122 25.58 10.89 6.75
C GLU A 122 24.17 10.29 6.80
N ALA A 123 24.09 8.99 7.09
CA ALA A 123 22.81 8.33 7.31
C ALA A 123 22.45 8.50 8.78
N ILE A 124 21.52 9.41 9.09
CA ILE A 124 21.24 9.83 10.46
C ILE A 124 19.83 9.40 10.88
N SER A 125 19.74 8.80 12.08
CA SER A 125 18.49 8.74 12.85
C SER A 125 18.36 10.05 13.62
N SER A 126 17.26 10.78 13.41
CA SER A 126 17.05 12.11 14.00
C SER A 126 15.62 12.26 14.51
N THR A 127 15.45 13.09 15.53
CA THR A 127 14.13 13.54 15.98
C THR A 127 13.94 14.98 15.52
N ILE A 128 12.97 15.19 14.63
CA ILE A 128 12.58 16.53 14.17
C ILE A 128 11.59 17.09 15.17
N ILE A 129 11.92 18.22 15.80
CA ILE A 129 11.06 18.88 16.78
C ILE A 129 10.34 20.05 16.12
N ILE A 130 9.02 20.07 16.22
CA ILE A 130 8.15 21.12 15.69
C ILE A 130 7.35 21.70 16.85
N GLU A 131 7.88 22.76 17.44
CA GLU A 131 7.21 23.49 18.51
C GLU A 131 6.25 24.52 17.90
N LYS A 132 4.98 24.47 18.30
CA LYS A 132 3.98 25.49 17.98
C LYS A 132 3.19 25.87 19.24
N HIS A 133 2.35 26.88 19.09
CA HIS A 133 1.57 27.45 20.20
C HIS A 133 0.62 26.43 20.89
N SER A 134 0.10 25.45 20.14
CA SER A 134 -0.88 24.47 20.64
C SER A 134 -0.25 23.22 21.23
N CYS A 135 0.85 22.73 20.64
CA CYS A 135 1.57 21.52 21.03
C CYS A 135 2.97 21.50 20.40
N THR A 136 3.79 20.56 20.84
CA THR A 136 5.05 20.13 20.20
C THR A 136 4.80 18.82 19.46
N LEU A 137 5.31 18.69 18.24
CA LEU A 137 5.43 17.39 17.55
C LEU A 137 6.88 16.95 17.48
N GLU A 138 7.14 15.72 17.90
CA GLU A 138 8.42 15.03 17.72
C GLU A 138 8.25 13.96 16.64
N LEU A 139 8.96 14.12 15.52
CA LEU A 139 8.96 13.14 14.42
C LEU A 139 10.27 12.36 14.46
N GLY A 140 10.20 11.08 14.81
CA GLY A 140 11.34 10.17 14.68
C GLY A 140 11.55 9.80 13.22
N ALA A 141 12.68 10.18 12.64
CA ALA A 141 13.01 10.01 11.24
C ALA A 141 14.34 9.27 11.07
N GLN A 142 14.42 8.37 10.08
CA GLN A 142 15.63 7.64 9.73
C GLN A 142 15.92 7.83 8.24
N GLN A 143 17.13 8.27 7.92
CA GLN A 143 17.61 8.32 6.53
C GLN A 143 18.36 7.04 6.16
N LEU A 144 18.09 6.52 4.95
CA LEU A 144 18.74 5.32 4.42
C LEU A 144 19.33 5.65 3.05
N LYS A 145 20.66 5.55 2.89
CA LYS A 145 21.38 6.01 1.68
C LYS A 145 21.11 5.16 0.44
N ARG A 146 21.13 3.84 0.58
CA ARG A 146 20.93 2.87 -0.51
C ARG A 146 19.86 1.90 -0.08
N SER A 147 18.60 2.28 -0.29
CA SER A 147 17.47 1.54 0.26
C SER A 147 16.60 0.90 -0.81
N VAL A 148 15.83 -0.09 -0.37
CA VAL A 148 14.75 -0.73 -1.11
C VAL A 148 13.46 -0.64 -0.32
N GLN A 149 12.33 -0.71 -1.01
CA GLN A 149 11.04 -0.84 -0.36
C GLN A 149 10.80 -2.29 0.03
N ALA A 150 10.40 -2.50 1.29
CA ALA A 150 9.84 -3.74 1.79
C ALA A 150 8.37 -3.52 2.13
N THR A 151 7.49 -4.28 1.48
CA THR A 151 6.08 -4.34 1.81
C THR A 151 5.79 -5.65 2.52
N ILE A 152 5.46 -5.57 3.81
CA ILE A 152 5.24 -6.72 4.68
C ILE A 152 3.74 -7.01 4.74
N PHE A 153 3.36 -8.25 4.44
CA PHE A 153 1.97 -8.67 4.41
C PHE A 153 1.83 -10.17 4.70
N GLY A 154 0.58 -10.60 4.88
CA GLY A 154 0.28 -12.01 5.13
C GLY A 154 0.89 -12.54 6.43
N VAL A 155 1.06 -11.69 7.44
CA VAL A 155 1.52 -12.13 8.77
C VAL A 155 0.42 -12.97 9.39
N HIS A 156 0.69 -14.24 9.67
CA HIS A 156 -0.31 -15.16 10.20
C HIS A 156 0.29 -16.28 11.04
N VAL A 157 -0.52 -16.83 11.94
CA VAL A 157 -0.18 -18.06 12.68
C VAL A 157 -0.46 -19.26 11.77
N ALA A 158 0.54 -20.12 11.56
CA ALA A 158 0.42 -21.26 10.65
C ALA A 158 -0.64 -22.27 11.13
N ASP A 159 -0.68 -22.57 12.43
CA ASP A 159 -1.77 -23.32 13.06
C ASP A 159 -2.79 -22.36 13.69
N TYR A 160 -3.88 -22.10 12.96
CA TYR A 160 -4.92 -21.15 13.35
C TYR A 160 -5.83 -21.65 14.48
N LYS A 161 -5.67 -22.90 14.96
CA LYS A 161 -6.51 -23.48 16.03
C LYS A 161 -6.20 -22.88 17.40
N SER A 162 -5.02 -22.31 17.57
CA SER A 162 -4.57 -21.65 18.79
C SER A 162 -4.01 -20.27 18.44
N ASN A 163 -4.29 -19.26 19.28
CA ASN A 163 -3.92 -17.88 19.01
C ASN A 163 -2.98 -17.36 20.10
N PRO A 164 -1.69 -17.10 19.80
CA PRO A 164 -0.74 -16.56 20.77
C PRO A 164 -1.01 -15.09 21.10
N PHE A 165 -1.95 -14.44 20.40
CA PHE A 165 -2.24 -13.01 20.52
C PHE A 165 -3.53 -12.71 21.29
N GLU A 166 -3.93 -13.58 22.23
CA GLU A 166 -5.16 -13.43 23.01
C GLU A 166 -5.23 -12.08 23.74
N HIS A 167 -4.11 -11.63 24.32
CA HIS A 167 -4.05 -10.38 25.07
C HIS A 167 -3.47 -9.19 24.27
N GLY A 168 -3.13 -9.43 23.01
CA GLY A 168 -2.62 -8.41 22.10
C GLY A 168 -1.38 -8.84 21.33
N VAL A 169 -1.00 -7.99 20.38
CA VAL A 169 0.14 -8.21 19.50
C VAL A 169 0.84 -6.89 19.19
N ARG A 170 2.16 -6.95 19.07
CA ARG A 170 3.00 -5.90 18.51
C ARG A 170 3.90 -6.48 17.43
N VAL A 171 3.83 -5.89 16.23
CA VAL A 171 4.70 -6.22 15.10
C VAL A 171 5.52 -4.99 14.78
N VAL A 172 6.83 -5.09 14.94
CA VAL A 172 7.77 -4.00 14.63
C VAL A 172 8.86 -4.44 13.69
N CYS A 173 9.42 -3.48 12.98
CA CYS A 173 10.49 -3.67 12.03
C CYS A 173 11.59 -2.64 12.24
N SER A 174 12.85 -3.02 12.02
CA SER A 174 13.96 -2.09 11.98
C SER A 174 14.94 -2.44 10.87
N SER A 175 15.51 -1.40 10.24
CA SER A 175 16.56 -1.54 9.23
C SER A 175 17.92 -1.40 9.89
N LEU A 176 18.72 -2.46 9.84
CA LEU A 176 20.06 -2.54 10.44
C LEU A 176 21.13 -2.36 9.37
N SER A 177 22.20 -1.60 9.65
CA SER A 177 23.36 -1.48 8.76
C SER A 177 24.30 -2.69 8.91
N GLN A 178 25.17 -2.91 7.92
CA GLN A 178 26.26 -3.91 8.00
C GLN A 178 27.54 -3.36 8.65
N GLN A 179 27.65 -2.04 8.82
CA GLN A 179 28.90 -1.40 9.25
C GLN A 179 28.99 -1.38 10.79
N HIS A 180 29.98 -2.16 11.27
CA HIS A 180 30.48 -2.28 12.64
C HIS A 180 29.51 -2.85 13.67
N ASP A 181 29.80 -4.08 14.11
CA ASP A 181 29.36 -4.71 15.37
C ASP A 181 29.77 -3.91 16.65
N ALA A 182 30.19 -2.65 16.51
CA ALA A 182 30.74 -1.81 17.57
C ALA A 182 30.08 -0.42 17.67
N ASP A 183 29.13 -0.08 16.79
CA ASP A 183 28.38 1.17 16.91
C ASP A 183 26.88 0.84 16.84
N GLU A 184 26.30 0.55 18.01
CA GLU A 184 24.86 0.40 18.25
C GLU A 184 24.16 1.75 18.05
N SER A 185 24.25 2.36 16.87
CA SER A 185 23.30 3.39 16.50
C SER A 185 21.91 2.75 16.55
N PRO A 186 20.99 3.21 17.43
CA PRO A 186 19.72 2.54 17.59
C PRO A 186 18.95 2.66 16.28
N SER A 187 18.74 1.53 15.62
CA SER A 187 17.84 1.46 14.48
C SER A 187 16.45 1.82 14.99
N MET A 188 15.88 2.90 14.46
CA MET A 188 14.52 3.30 14.82
C MET A 188 13.55 2.18 14.50
N GLU A 189 12.68 1.83 15.46
CA GLU A 189 11.64 0.85 15.25
C GLU A 189 10.46 1.47 14.51
N VAL A 190 9.97 0.76 13.49
CA VAL A 190 8.74 1.05 12.80
C VAL A 190 7.67 0.08 13.27
N VAL A 191 6.62 0.61 13.90
CA VAL A 191 5.46 -0.18 14.32
C VAL A 191 4.55 -0.43 13.12
N LEU A 192 4.37 -1.70 12.76
CA LEU A 192 3.44 -2.11 11.71
C LEU A 192 2.04 -2.40 12.25
N LEU A 193 1.99 -2.93 13.48
CA LEU A 193 0.76 -3.20 14.22
C LEU A 193 1.05 -3.10 15.71
N GLU A 194 0.19 -2.39 16.43
CA GLU A 194 0.13 -2.48 17.89
C GLU A 194 -1.33 -2.55 18.32
N SER A 195 -1.67 -3.62 19.03
CA SER A 195 -3.00 -3.88 19.54
C SER A 195 -2.90 -4.47 20.93
N LYS A 196 -3.28 -3.70 21.95
CA LYS A 196 -3.42 -4.14 23.34
C LYS A 196 -4.84 -4.67 23.60
N LEU A 197 -5.03 -5.43 24.68
CA LEU A 197 -6.28 -6.11 25.06
C LEU A 197 -7.53 -5.24 24.82
N GLY A 198 -8.55 -5.78 24.13
CA GLY A 198 -9.83 -5.11 23.88
C GLY A 198 -10.05 -4.54 22.47
N ARG A 199 -9.04 -4.55 21.58
CA ARG A 199 -9.23 -4.21 20.14
C ARG A 199 -9.63 -5.45 19.33
N LYS A 200 -10.93 -5.57 19.04
CA LYS A 200 -11.64 -6.71 18.43
C LYS A 200 -11.19 -7.20 17.03
N HIS A 201 -10.13 -6.67 16.42
CA HIS A 201 -9.89 -6.87 14.97
C HIS A 201 -8.44 -7.11 14.55
N ALA A 202 -7.53 -7.43 15.48
CA ALA A 202 -6.14 -7.65 15.12
C ALA A 202 -5.95 -8.94 14.29
N VAL A 203 -6.73 -10.00 14.59
CA VAL A 203 -6.57 -11.32 13.97
C VAL A 203 -7.87 -11.77 13.31
N LYS A 204 -7.84 -12.07 12.00
CA LYS A 204 -8.97 -12.68 11.27
C LYS A 204 -8.49 -13.95 10.56
N ARG A 205 -9.03 -15.11 10.94
CA ARG A 205 -8.61 -16.43 10.41
C ARG A 205 -7.09 -16.67 10.53
N GLY A 206 -6.50 -16.27 11.66
CA GLY A 206 -5.05 -16.39 11.90
C GLY A 206 -4.20 -15.25 11.31
N TYR A 207 -4.74 -14.41 10.42
CA TYR A 207 -4.01 -13.29 9.81
C TYR A 207 -4.07 -12.01 10.63
N LEU A 208 -2.93 -11.36 10.80
CA LEU A 208 -2.80 -10.04 11.42
C LEU A 208 -3.11 -8.93 10.42
N ASN A 209 -4.02 -8.03 10.79
CA ASN A 209 -4.32 -6.85 9.99
C ASN A 209 -3.37 -5.70 10.33
N LEU A 210 -2.26 -5.60 9.60
CA LEU A 210 -1.25 -4.56 9.81
C LEU A 210 -1.82 -3.17 9.50
N SER A 211 -1.56 -2.21 10.39
CA SER A 211 -1.90 -0.80 10.21
C SER A 211 -1.00 -0.13 9.16
N ARG A 212 0.26 -0.54 9.11
CA ARG A 212 1.30 -0.07 8.17
C ARG A 212 2.01 -1.28 7.59
N GLN A 213 2.32 -1.21 6.29
CA GLN A 213 2.94 -2.34 5.56
C GLN A 213 4.24 -1.97 4.87
N VAL A 214 4.49 -0.68 4.62
CA VAL A 214 5.65 -0.21 3.86
C VAL A 214 6.74 0.30 4.79
N VAL A 215 7.95 -0.23 4.61
CA VAL A 215 9.19 0.22 5.25
C VAL A 215 10.32 0.30 4.23
N SER A 216 11.26 1.21 4.46
CA SER A 216 12.51 1.29 3.71
C SER A 216 13.58 0.47 4.42
N VAL A 217 14.38 -0.27 3.67
CA VAL A 217 15.43 -1.14 4.20
C VAL A 217 16.74 -0.86 3.49
N ASN A 218 17.83 -0.70 4.23
CA ASN A 218 19.16 -0.58 3.65
C ASN A 218 19.50 -1.86 2.87
N LEU A 219 19.87 -1.73 1.59
CA LEU A 219 20.15 -2.84 0.69
C LEU A 219 21.39 -3.64 1.09
N SER A 220 22.38 -2.99 1.73
CA SER A 220 23.52 -3.70 2.34
C SER A 220 23.24 -4.12 3.77
N GLY A 221 22.01 -3.96 4.28
CA GLY A 221 21.67 -4.20 5.67
C GLY A 221 20.96 -5.52 5.92
N LYS A 222 20.20 -5.55 7.02
CA LYS A 222 19.20 -6.58 7.33
C LYS A 222 17.92 -5.91 7.81
N LEU A 223 16.77 -6.48 7.46
CA LEU A 223 15.49 -6.13 8.06
C LEU A 223 15.27 -7.04 9.27
N LYS A 224 15.24 -6.50 10.48
CA LYS A 224 14.77 -7.23 11.65
C LYS A 224 13.26 -7.09 11.75
N VAL A 225 12.55 -8.21 11.75
CA VAL A 225 11.11 -8.26 12.05
C VAL A 225 10.96 -8.89 13.42
N LEU A 226 10.28 -8.20 14.32
CA LEU A 226 10.03 -8.63 15.70
C LEU A 226 8.53 -8.68 15.94
N ILE A 227 8.06 -9.84 16.41
CA ILE A 227 6.66 -10.12 16.71
C ILE A 227 6.57 -10.44 18.19
N GLN A 228 5.71 -9.72 18.91
CA GLN A 228 5.56 -9.82 20.35
C GLN A 228 4.09 -10.09 20.69
N ALA A 229 3.86 -10.99 21.63
CA ALA A 229 2.56 -11.23 22.25
C ALA A 229 2.53 -10.59 23.64
N TYR A 230 1.38 -10.04 24.02
CA TYR A 230 1.21 -9.41 25.33
C TYR A 230 0.63 -10.37 26.36
N THR A 231 0.89 -10.08 27.64
CA THR A 231 0.17 -10.61 28.80
C THR A 231 -1.13 -9.84 29.03
N PRO A 232 -2.04 -10.32 29.90
CA PRO A 232 -3.22 -9.55 30.34
C PRO A 232 -2.85 -8.19 30.98
N SER A 233 -1.68 -8.09 31.61
CA SER A 233 -1.15 -6.83 32.19
C SER A 233 -0.62 -5.84 31.13
N GLY A 234 -0.50 -6.27 29.86
CA GLY A 234 0.06 -5.45 28.79
C GLY A 234 1.59 -5.49 28.68
N GLU A 235 2.24 -6.41 29.40
CA GLU A 235 3.68 -6.69 29.32
C GLU A 235 3.97 -7.69 28.20
N ILE A 236 5.21 -7.75 27.72
CA ILE A 236 5.58 -8.72 26.69
C ILE A 236 5.62 -10.12 27.32
N MET A 237 4.74 -11.01 26.87
CA MET A 237 4.70 -12.41 27.29
C MET A 237 5.78 -13.23 26.59
N THR A 238 5.85 -13.11 25.27
CA THR A 238 6.80 -13.83 24.41
C THR A 238 7.10 -13.02 23.17
N GLN A 239 8.24 -13.30 22.54
CA GLN A 239 8.67 -12.63 21.32
C GLN A 239 9.45 -13.56 20.39
N GLY A 240 9.20 -13.42 19.10
CA GLY A 240 9.91 -14.08 18.02
C GLY A 240 10.50 -13.03 17.09
N HIS A 241 11.68 -13.29 16.55
CA HIS A 241 12.29 -12.39 15.58
C HIS A 241 12.93 -13.14 14.43
N VAL A 242 13.08 -12.45 13.31
CA VAL A 242 13.81 -12.95 12.14
C VAL A 242 14.58 -11.81 11.49
N PHE A 243 15.78 -12.14 11.00
CA PHE A 243 16.57 -11.25 10.16
C PHE A 243 16.36 -11.62 8.70
N VAL A 244 15.84 -10.68 7.93
CA VAL A 244 15.56 -10.85 6.52
C VAL A 244 16.59 -10.09 5.70
N MET A 245 17.23 -10.79 4.77
CA MET A 245 18.15 -10.18 3.81
C MET A 245 17.34 -9.42 2.75
N PRO A 246 17.63 -8.12 2.53
CA PRO A 246 16.95 -7.33 1.51
C PRO A 246 17.11 -7.93 0.12
N LYS A 247 16.06 -7.85 -0.70
CA LYS A 247 16.11 -8.19 -2.12
C LYS A 247 15.79 -6.96 -2.97
N THR A 248 16.16 -7.01 -4.23
CA THR A 248 15.90 -5.94 -5.20
C THR A 248 14.48 -6.01 -5.80
N SER A 249 13.90 -7.21 -5.82
CA SER A 249 12.60 -7.53 -6.39
C SER A 249 12.08 -8.86 -5.84
N ASN A 250 10.87 -9.26 -6.27
CA ASN A 250 10.17 -10.50 -5.89
C ASN A 250 9.69 -10.51 -4.43
N THR A 251 9.10 -11.65 -4.04
CA THR A 251 8.71 -11.93 -2.67
C THR A 251 9.74 -12.83 -1.97
N SER A 252 9.74 -12.78 -0.65
CA SER A 252 10.35 -13.80 0.21
C SER A 252 9.42 -14.12 1.37
N GLN A 253 9.30 -15.42 1.68
CA GLN A 253 8.52 -15.92 2.81
C GLN A 253 9.45 -16.22 3.98
N HIS A 254 9.00 -15.89 5.17
CA HIS A 254 9.76 -16.06 6.41
C HIS A 254 8.84 -16.55 7.51
N ALA A 255 9.45 -17.17 8.52
CA ALA A 255 8.76 -17.61 9.71
C ALA A 255 9.62 -17.34 10.94
N CYS A 256 8.98 -17.10 12.08
CA CYS A 256 9.62 -17.15 13.38
C CYS A 256 8.81 -18.04 14.32
N ASP A 257 9.50 -18.63 15.29
CA ASP A 257 8.87 -19.29 16.43
C ASP A 257 8.50 -18.24 17.48
N LEU A 258 7.29 -18.36 18.03
CA LEU A 258 6.76 -17.53 19.10
C LEU A 258 6.19 -18.45 20.17
N ASP A 259 7.05 -18.98 21.05
CA ASP A 259 6.68 -19.93 22.11
C ASP A 259 5.99 -21.20 21.56
N GLY A 260 6.58 -21.81 20.54
CA GLY A 260 6.03 -23.00 19.87
C GLY A 260 4.96 -22.69 18.82
N PHE A 261 4.53 -21.43 18.68
CA PHE A 261 3.68 -20.98 17.59
C PHE A 261 4.53 -20.55 16.40
N LYS A 262 4.36 -21.22 15.26
CA LYS A 262 4.97 -20.80 14.00
C LYS A 262 4.18 -19.63 13.40
N VAL A 263 4.79 -18.46 13.34
CA VAL A 263 4.22 -17.26 12.69
C VAL A 263 4.93 -17.02 11.37
N GLU A 264 4.17 -16.98 10.27
CA GLU A 264 4.67 -16.82 8.91
C GLU A 264 4.29 -15.46 8.34
N PHE A 265 5.13 -14.92 7.47
CA PHE A 265 4.83 -13.68 6.74
C PHE A 265 5.57 -13.61 5.41
N THR A 266 5.10 -12.72 4.54
CA THR A 266 5.72 -12.47 3.23
C THR A 266 6.21 -11.02 3.16
N VAL A 267 7.37 -10.83 2.55
CA VAL A 267 7.89 -9.51 2.18
C VAL A 267 7.95 -9.42 0.67
N ALA A 268 7.25 -8.45 0.08
CA ALA A 268 7.46 -8.03 -1.30
C ALA A 268 8.55 -6.96 -1.33
N TRP A 269 9.53 -7.17 -2.20
CA TRP A 269 10.66 -6.28 -2.39
C TRP A 269 10.51 -5.53 -3.69
N SER A 270 10.83 -4.24 -3.65
CA SER A 270 10.94 -3.45 -4.87
C SER A 270 12.02 -2.40 -4.73
N PHE A 271 12.69 -2.14 -5.85
CA PHE A 271 13.43 -0.92 -6.04
C PHE A 271 12.49 0.29 -6.10
N LEU A 272 13.11 1.45 -5.93
CA LEU A 272 12.43 2.73 -5.85
C LEU A 272 12.33 3.33 -7.24
N VAL A 273 11.22 4.03 -7.47
CA VAL A 273 10.98 4.82 -8.68
C VAL A 273 11.32 6.27 -8.34
N GLN A 274 12.10 6.93 -9.20
CA GLN A 274 12.61 8.27 -8.95
C GLN A 274 11.87 9.39 -9.71
N ASP A 275 10.92 9.05 -10.60
CA ASP A 275 10.21 10.04 -11.42
C ASP A 275 8.76 9.63 -11.77
N GLU A 276 7.90 10.63 -12.00
CA GLU A 276 6.45 10.51 -12.19
C GLU A 276 6.10 9.83 -13.52
N GLU A 277 6.90 10.08 -14.56
CA GLU A 277 6.76 9.42 -15.87
C GLU A 277 6.81 7.89 -15.73
N HIS A 278 7.53 7.38 -14.73
CA HIS A 278 7.63 5.94 -14.47
C HIS A 278 6.48 5.38 -13.62
N ILE A 279 5.88 6.19 -12.73
CA ILE A 279 4.65 5.81 -12.02
C ILE A 279 3.50 5.73 -13.02
N SER A 280 3.39 6.70 -13.92
CA SER A 280 2.35 6.75 -14.95
C SER A 280 2.47 5.62 -15.98
N MET A 281 3.68 5.17 -16.33
CA MET A 281 3.89 4.00 -17.19
C MET A 281 3.47 2.65 -16.55
N ASN A 282 3.45 2.55 -15.22
CA ASN A 282 3.22 1.28 -14.51
C ASN A 282 1.86 1.19 -13.79
N GLY A 283 1.03 2.24 -13.87
CA GLY A 283 -0.33 2.29 -13.31
C GLY A 283 -0.40 2.72 -11.84
N ARG A 284 -1.53 3.33 -11.45
CA ARG A 284 -1.82 3.87 -10.11
C ARG A 284 -2.98 3.13 -9.46
N ALA A 285 -2.94 2.92 -8.15
CA ALA A 285 -4.10 2.57 -7.34
C ALA A 285 -4.41 3.71 -6.36
N ASP A 286 -5.61 4.29 -6.43
CA ASP A 286 -6.04 5.41 -5.58
C ASP A 286 -6.16 4.99 -4.11
N PRO A 287 -5.40 5.60 -3.18
CA PRO A 287 -5.51 5.32 -1.74
C PRO A 287 -6.81 5.80 -1.08
N LEU A 288 -7.62 6.61 -1.77
CA LEU A 288 -8.92 7.11 -1.29
C LEU A 288 -10.13 6.36 -1.87
N ALA A 289 -9.91 5.38 -2.73
CA ALA A 289 -10.99 4.53 -3.23
C ALA A 289 -11.68 3.82 -2.05
N PRO A 290 -13.02 3.87 -1.93
CA PRO A 290 -13.74 3.16 -0.88
C PRO A 290 -13.40 1.67 -0.94
N ARG A 291 -13.13 1.06 0.23
CA ARG A 291 -12.90 -0.39 0.31
C ARG A 291 -14.15 -1.10 -0.21
N PRO A 292 -14.03 -2.13 -1.07
CA PRO A 292 -15.20 -2.88 -1.51
C PRO A 292 -15.88 -3.49 -0.28
N VAL A 293 -17.13 -3.10 -0.06
CA VAL A 293 -17.99 -3.65 0.99
C VAL A 293 -18.56 -4.98 0.48
N ASN A 294 -17.70 -5.99 0.33
CA ASN A 294 -17.99 -7.43 0.39
C ASN A 294 -16.80 -8.25 -0.13
N PRO A 295 -16.20 -9.13 0.68
CA PRO A 295 -15.36 -10.20 0.17
C PRO A 295 -16.24 -11.40 -0.19
N SER A 296 -17.03 -11.29 -1.25
CA SER A 296 -17.75 -12.42 -1.83
C SER A 296 -16.88 -13.12 -2.86
N LEU A 297 -15.89 -13.87 -2.37
CA LEU A 297 -15.39 -15.05 -3.09
C LEU A 297 -16.50 -16.11 -3.07
N PHE A 298 -17.47 -15.99 -3.97
CA PHE A 298 -18.36 -17.11 -4.26
C PHE A 298 -17.65 -18.05 -5.24
N LEU A 299 -17.04 -19.10 -4.69
CA LEU A 299 -16.99 -20.38 -5.37
C LEU A 299 -18.45 -20.79 -5.64
N LYS A 300 -18.89 -20.70 -6.90
CA LYS A 300 -20.17 -21.29 -7.29
C LYS A 300 -19.99 -22.80 -7.35
N GLU A 301 -20.66 -23.50 -6.43
CA GLU A 301 -20.93 -24.93 -6.55
C GLU A 301 -21.73 -25.21 -7.82
N THR A 302 -21.37 -26.31 -8.46
CA THR A 302 -21.86 -26.76 -9.75
C THR A 302 -23.19 -27.45 -9.58
N THR A 303 -24.26 -26.94 -10.21
CA THR A 303 -25.45 -27.74 -10.53
C THR A 303 -25.65 -27.75 -12.03
N ALA A 304 -25.88 -28.94 -12.58
CA ALA A 304 -25.78 -29.25 -14.00
C ALA A 304 -27.07 -28.94 -14.79
N LYS A 305 -26.86 -28.43 -16.02
CA LYS A 305 -27.59 -28.59 -17.32
C LYS A 305 -27.80 -27.23 -18.04
N PRO A 306 -27.91 -27.17 -19.38
CA PRO A 306 -27.59 -28.14 -20.43
C PRO A 306 -26.33 -27.76 -21.23
N THR A 307 -25.79 -28.70 -22.00
CA THR A 307 -24.60 -28.59 -22.85
C THR A 307 -24.68 -27.43 -23.85
N LYS A 308 -24.09 -26.28 -23.50
CA LYS A 308 -23.54 -25.35 -24.49
C LYS A 308 -22.20 -25.91 -24.95
N VAL A 309 -21.94 -25.87 -26.25
CA VAL A 309 -20.61 -26.13 -26.81
C VAL A 309 -19.64 -25.18 -26.12
N VAL A 310 -18.83 -25.70 -25.20
CA VAL A 310 -17.82 -24.92 -24.51
C VAL A 310 -16.71 -24.67 -25.51
N HIS A 311 -16.71 -23.49 -26.13
CA HIS A 311 -15.51 -22.98 -26.81
C HIS A 311 -14.44 -22.84 -25.72
N LYS A 312 -13.59 -23.86 -25.58
CA LYS A 312 -12.41 -23.78 -24.74
C LYS A 312 -11.52 -22.69 -25.31
N TRP A 313 -11.17 -21.72 -24.46
CA TRP A 313 -10.23 -20.65 -24.79
C TRP A 313 -8.98 -21.24 -25.45
N GLN A 314 -8.60 -20.71 -26.61
CA GLN A 314 -7.40 -21.13 -27.33
C GLN A 314 -6.39 -19.98 -27.36
N PRO A 315 -5.10 -20.25 -27.17
CA PRO A 315 -4.07 -19.24 -27.39
C PRO A 315 -4.07 -18.77 -28.86
N PRO A 316 -3.61 -17.53 -29.13
CA PRO A 316 -3.47 -17.03 -30.50
C PRO A 316 -2.27 -17.66 -31.22
N ASP A 317 -2.23 -17.59 -32.56
CA ASP A 317 -1.03 -17.97 -33.32
C ASP A 317 0.08 -16.92 -33.18
N HIS A 318 1.35 -17.33 -33.22
CA HIS A 318 2.47 -16.39 -33.29
C HIS A 318 2.42 -15.55 -34.59
N PRO A 319 2.68 -14.22 -34.58
CA PRO A 319 3.17 -13.40 -33.47
C PRO A 319 2.05 -12.61 -32.75
N PHE A 320 0.80 -13.08 -32.80
CA PHE A 320 -0.32 -12.40 -32.16
C PHE A 320 -0.30 -12.61 -30.65
N ILE A 321 -0.75 -11.58 -29.94
CA ILE A 321 -1.17 -11.68 -28.53
C ILE A 321 -2.68 -11.56 -28.44
N LYS A 322 -3.25 -12.09 -27.36
CA LYS A 322 -4.68 -12.07 -27.11
C LYS A 322 -4.98 -11.27 -25.85
N VAL A 323 -5.88 -10.30 -25.95
CA VAL A 323 -6.26 -9.37 -24.89
C VAL A 323 -7.72 -9.65 -24.54
N ASN A 324 -7.94 -10.32 -23.41
CA ASN A 324 -9.27 -10.52 -22.85
C ASN A 324 -9.65 -9.29 -22.05
N VAL A 325 -10.79 -8.67 -22.35
CA VAL A 325 -11.28 -7.48 -21.66
C VAL A 325 -12.69 -7.72 -21.12
N ASP A 326 -13.01 -7.07 -20.02
CA ASP A 326 -14.33 -7.06 -19.39
C ASP A 326 -14.50 -5.72 -18.67
N ALA A 327 -15.74 -5.27 -18.50
CA ALA A 327 -16.02 -4.05 -17.75
C ALA A 327 -17.18 -4.22 -16.78
N SER A 328 -17.22 -3.35 -15.78
CA SER A 328 -18.34 -3.22 -14.84
C SER A 328 -18.78 -1.78 -14.80
N PHE A 329 -20.09 -1.56 -14.69
CA PHE A 329 -20.68 -0.23 -14.56
C PHE A 329 -21.77 -0.24 -13.51
N HIS A 330 -21.80 0.80 -12.69
CA HIS A 330 -22.79 1.02 -11.65
C HIS A 330 -23.57 2.30 -11.97
N GLU A 331 -24.82 2.11 -12.42
CA GLU A 331 -25.66 3.19 -12.97
C GLU A 331 -26.00 4.27 -11.94
N GLU A 332 -26.29 3.91 -10.69
CA GLU A 332 -26.70 4.89 -9.66
C GLU A 332 -25.59 5.87 -9.27
N THR A 333 -24.34 5.40 -9.26
CA THR A 333 -23.17 6.23 -8.92
C THR A 333 -22.44 6.74 -10.15
N GLN A 334 -22.86 6.31 -11.35
CA GLN A 334 -22.17 6.58 -12.62
C GLN A 334 -20.67 6.20 -12.57
N GLN A 335 -20.34 5.12 -11.86
CA GLN A 335 -18.96 4.65 -11.72
C GLN A 335 -18.76 3.39 -12.54
N GLY A 336 -17.52 3.14 -12.95
CA GLY A 336 -17.19 1.95 -13.71
C GLY A 336 -15.78 1.45 -13.43
N GLY A 337 -15.54 0.21 -13.85
CA GLY A 337 -14.22 -0.41 -13.81
C GLY A 337 -13.96 -1.17 -15.10
N THR A 338 -12.74 -1.10 -15.62
CA THR A 338 -12.27 -1.93 -16.72
C THR A 338 -11.31 -2.96 -16.17
N GLY A 339 -11.31 -4.16 -16.77
CA GLY A 339 -10.42 -5.25 -16.44
C GLY A 339 -9.91 -5.92 -17.69
N LEU A 340 -8.63 -6.27 -17.73
CA LEU A 340 -8.02 -6.92 -18.88
C LEU A 340 -6.89 -7.89 -18.52
N GLY A 341 -6.68 -8.89 -19.38
CA GLY A 341 -5.54 -9.81 -19.35
C GLY A 341 -4.97 -10.06 -20.74
N ILE A 342 -3.65 -9.93 -20.90
CA ILE A 342 -2.91 -10.14 -22.14
C ILE A 342 -2.16 -11.46 -22.08
N ARG A 343 -2.38 -12.35 -23.04
CA ARG A 343 -1.69 -13.66 -23.15
C ARG A 343 -0.95 -13.81 -24.47
N ASN A 344 0.17 -14.54 -24.46
CA ASN A 344 0.93 -14.91 -25.65
C ASN A 344 0.37 -16.17 -26.34
N HIS A 345 1.02 -16.61 -27.42
CA HIS A 345 0.68 -17.80 -28.20
C HIS A 345 0.87 -19.14 -27.48
N GLU A 346 1.53 -19.15 -26.32
CA GLU A 346 1.66 -20.33 -25.45
C GLU A 346 0.57 -20.36 -24.37
N GLY A 347 -0.28 -19.33 -24.30
CA GLY A 347 -1.28 -19.16 -23.26
C GLY A 347 -0.76 -18.47 -21.99
N THR A 348 0.52 -18.10 -21.95
CA THR A 348 1.15 -17.44 -20.82
C THR A 348 0.63 -16.00 -20.66
N LEU A 349 0.20 -15.64 -19.45
CA LEU A 349 -0.21 -14.28 -19.11
C LEU A 349 1.00 -13.34 -19.09
N LEU A 350 1.03 -12.40 -20.02
CA LEU A 350 2.08 -11.39 -20.13
C LEU A 350 1.83 -10.19 -19.22
N ARG A 351 0.57 -9.72 -19.17
CA ARG A 351 0.14 -8.55 -18.38
C ARG A 351 -1.33 -8.69 -17.99
N ALA A 352 -1.74 -8.05 -16.91
CA ALA A 352 -3.13 -7.82 -16.57
C ALA A 352 -3.27 -6.44 -15.94
N GLN A 353 -4.42 -5.80 -16.10
CA GLN A 353 -4.67 -4.46 -15.59
C GLN A 353 -6.14 -4.31 -15.23
N ALA A 354 -6.41 -3.53 -14.20
CA ALA A 354 -7.76 -3.07 -13.87
C ALA A 354 -7.71 -1.57 -13.59
N ILE A 355 -8.67 -0.81 -14.13
CA ILE A 355 -8.73 0.65 -14.01
C ILE A 355 -10.13 1.04 -13.53
N TRP A 356 -10.19 1.91 -12.53
CA TRP A 356 -11.44 2.48 -12.03
C TRP A 356 -11.71 3.84 -12.66
N TYR A 357 -12.99 4.12 -12.93
CA TYR A 357 -13.48 5.37 -13.51
C TYR A 357 -14.58 5.93 -12.61
N ASP A 358 -14.35 7.14 -12.09
CA ASP A 358 -15.33 7.84 -11.24
C ASP A 358 -16.52 8.42 -12.01
N ALA A 359 -16.41 8.47 -13.34
CA ALA A 359 -17.45 8.92 -14.26
C ALA A 359 -17.51 7.98 -15.47
N GLY A 360 -18.12 6.81 -15.29
CA GLY A 360 -18.56 5.96 -16.39
C GLY A 360 -19.84 6.52 -17.01
N LEU A 361 -19.91 6.54 -18.35
CA LEU A 361 -21.07 7.08 -19.06
C LEU A 361 -22.20 6.05 -19.14
N THR A 362 -21.87 4.85 -19.61
CA THR A 362 -22.79 3.72 -19.72
C THR A 362 -22.03 2.40 -19.58
N ALA A 363 -22.74 1.29 -19.32
CA ALA A 363 -22.13 -0.04 -19.36
C ALA A 363 -21.45 -0.32 -20.71
N MET A 364 -22.04 0.17 -21.81
CA MET A 364 -21.47 0.04 -23.15
C MET A 364 -20.19 0.87 -23.34
N ALA A 365 -20.16 2.10 -22.83
CA ALA A 365 -18.97 2.95 -22.86
C ALA A 365 -17.83 2.33 -22.03
N MET A 366 -18.15 1.71 -20.89
CA MET A 366 -17.16 1.02 -20.05
C MET A 366 -16.55 -0.19 -20.75
N GLU A 367 -17.33 -0.96 -21.50
CA GLU A 367 -16.81 -2.04 -22.35
C GLU A 367 -15.88 -1.51 -23.46
N ALA A 368 -16.24 -0.38 -24.08
CA ALA A 368 -15.38 0.27 -25.07
C ALA A 368 -14.08 0.80 -24.43
N TYR A 369 -14.13 1.31 -23.20
CA TYR A 369 -12.95 1.72 -22.44
C TYR A 369 -12.06 0.52 -22.12
N ALA A 370 -12.61 -0.63 -21.74
CA ALA A 370 -11.83 -1.83 -21.50
C ALA A 370 -11.05 -2.29 -22.74
N ILE A 371 -11.67 -2.21 -23.93
CA ILE A 371 -11.00 -2.45 -25.22
C ILE A 371 -9.88 -1.45 -25.45
N ARG A 372 -10.15 -0.15 -25.27
CA ARG A 372 -9.16 0.93 -25.43
C ARG A 372 -7.95 0.69 -24.53
N ASP A 373 -8.19 0.47 -23.24
CA ASP A 373 -7.16 0.27 -22.23
C ASP A 373 -6.33 -0.98 -22.55
N GLY A 374 -6.98 -2.06 -22.99
CA GLY A 374 -6.32 -3.29 -23.42
C GLY A 374 -5.40 -3.10 -24.63
N VAL A 375 -5.85 -2.35 -25.64
CA VAL A 375 -5.03 -2.02 -26.83
C VAL A 375 -3.88 -1.07 -26.47
N GLN A 376 -4.14 -0.09 -25.62
CA GLN A 376 -3.09 0.83 -25.13
C GLN A 376 -2.01 0.06 -24.36
N LEU A 377 -2.40 -0.83 -23.45
CA LEU A 377 -1.43 -1.65 -22.72
C LEU A 377 -0.66 -2.59 -23.65
N ALA A 378 -1.32 -3.22 -24.63
CA ALA A 378 -0.66 -4.04 -25.64
C ALA A 378 0.39 -3.24 -26.43
N ARG A 379 0.07 -2.00 -26.82
CA ARG A 379 1.02 -1.09 -27.48
C ARG A 379 2.19 -0.73 -26.57
N ASN A 380 1.93 -0.45 -25.29
CA ASN A 380 2.96 -0.06 -24.32
C ASN A 380 3.99 -1.17 -24.06
N ILE A 381 3.59 -2.44 -24.17
CA ILE A 381 4.52 -3.58 -24.10
C ILE A 381 5.15 -3.95 -25.46
N GLY A 382 5.05 -3.06 -26.45
CA GLY A 382 5.69 -3.20 -27.75
C GLY A 382 4.97 -4.15 -28.73
N MET A 383 3.77 -4.61 -28.41
CA MET A 383 3.04 -5.57 -29.24
C MET A 383 2.26 -4.86 -30.35
N ARG A 384 2.42 -5.35 -31.57
CA ARG A 384 1.80 -4.76 -32.78
C ARG A 384 0.72 -5.61 -33.40
N LYS A 385 0.66 -6.91 -33.07
CA LYS A 385 -0.35 -7.85 -33.58
C LYS A 385 -1.23 -8.32 -32.42
N VAL A 386 -2.45 -7.78 -32.34
CA VAL A 386 -3.32 -7.93 -31.18
C VAL A 386 -4.67 -8.49 -31.62
N ILE A 387 -5.16 -9.50 -30.90
CA ILE A 387 -6.52 -10.01 -30.95
C ILE A 387 -7.20 -9.59 -29.65
N VAL A 388 -8.28 -8.81 -29.73
CA VAL A 388 -9.08 -8.46 -28.54
C VAL A 388 -10.27 -9.39 -28.45
N GLU A 389 -10.48 -9.98 -27.27
CA GLU A 389 -11.65 -10.79 -26.94
C GLU A 389 -12.49 -10.06 -25.88
N THR A 390 -13.74 -9.79 -26.23
CA THR A 390 -14.74 -9.14 -25.37
C THR A 390 -16.07 -9.89 -25.49
N ASN A 391 -16.87 -9.88 -24.43
CA ASN A 391 -18.25 -10.37 -24.42
C ASN A 391 -19.26 -9.28 -24.84
N ALA A 392 -18.82 -8.05 -25.09
CA ALA A 392 -19.65 -6.90 -25.43
C ALA A 392 -20.07 -6.91 -26.90
N GLN A 393 -21.02 -7.78 -27.25
CA GLN A 393 -21.49 -8.00 -28.62
C GLN A 393 -21.92 -6.70 -29.33
N THR A 394 -22.54 -5.76 -28.62
CA THR A 394 -22.96 -4.47 -29.18
C THR A 394 -21.78 -3.62 -29.64
N VAL A 395 -20.70 -3.56 -28.85
CA VAL A 395 -19.49 -2.80 -29.18
C VAL A 395 -18.79 -3.41 -30.40
N VAL A 396 -18.74 -4.75 -30.46
CA VAL A 396 -18.19 -5.48 -31.62
C VAL A 396 -19.00 -5.21 -32.89
N ASN A 397 -20.34 -5.21 -32.78
CA ASN A 397 -21.22 -4.94 -33.92
C ASN A 397 -21.04 -3.51 -34.44
N MET A 398 -20.95 -2.51 -33.55
CA MET A 398 -20.70 -1.12 -33.93
C MET A 398 -19.34 -0.94 -34.62
N TRP A 399 -18.29 -1.58 -34.08
CA TRP A 399 -16.94 -1.56 -34.66
C TRP A 399 -16.93 -2.14 -36.09
N ASN A 400 -17.58 -3.28 -36.29
CA ASN A 400 -17.65 -3.94 -37.60
C ASN A 400 -18.53 -3.18 -38.60
N ALA A 401 -19.59 -2.52 -38.14
CA ALA A 401 -20.48 -1.72 -38.98
C ALA A 401 -19.88 -0.37 -39.42
N ARG A 402 -18.76 0.07 -38.81
CA ARG A 402 -18.13 1.40 -39.01
C ARG A 402 -19.11 2.59 -38.84
N CYS A 403 -20.24 2.39 -38.16
CA CYS A 403 -21.17 3.46 -37.82
C CYS A 403 -20.73 4.10 -36.51
N PHE A 404 -20.23 5.34 -36.58
CA PHE A 404 -19.81 6.12 -35.41
C PHE A 404 -20.95 7.05 -34.99
N ASP A 405 -21.77 6.61 -34.03
CA ASP A 405 -22.58 7.55 -33.28
C ASP A 405 -21.68 8.19 -32.20
N ARG A 406 -21.38 9.49 -32.36
CA ARG A 406 -20.44 10.23 -31.50
C ARG A 406 -21.12 10.81 -30.26
N SER A 407 -22.41 10.54 -30.06
CA SER A 407 -23.24 11.20 -29.06
C SER A 407 -22.95 10.77 -27.61
N GLU A 408 -22.32 9.63 -27.37
CA GLU A 408 -22.09 9.10 -26.02
C GLU A 408 -20.62 9.08 -25.56
N ILE A 409 -19.64 9.52 -26.36
CA ILE A 409 -18.19 9.40 -26.03
C ILE A 409 -17.43 10.74 -26.24
N ALA A 410 -18.14 11.87 -26.34
CA ALA A 410 -17.54 13.20 -26.52
C ALA A 410 -17.22 13.88 -25.18
#